data_AF-A0A9N9Y6G4-F1
#
_entry.id   AF-A0A9N9Y6G4-F1
#
_cell.length_a   1.000
_cell.length_b   1.000
_cell.length_c   1.000
_cell.angle_alpha   90.00
_cell.angle_beta   90.00
_cell.angle_gamma   90.00
#
_symmetry.space_group_name_H-M   'P 1'
#
loop_
_entity.id
_entity.type
_entity.pdbx_description
1 polymer ?
#
loop_
_entity_poly.entity_id
_entity_poly.type
_entity_poly.pdbx_seq_one_letter_code
_entity_poly.pdbx_strand_id
1 'polypeptide(L)'
;MRRRGFKCQVCGAICPNQREHQRHLQKFNHWPSDCRRCARTFPSADGLHEHEVSFHNYCRECNRSFPTLQSIKTHLRSVRHRGKQASCPFCDRRYTYAAAVAGHLESGRCPRAPGLNRDQTYRFVRDKDPYGVITKKLIGWRGTVHYEVGDTCWNGRAYQCNLCLNEFNSLHALSQHVNSPRRK
;
A
#
# COMPACT_ATOMS: atom_id res chain seq x y z
N MET A 1 42.60 -6.54 -40.01
CA MET A 1 41.90 -6.34 -38.72
C MET A 1 40.50 -6.93 -38.82
N ARG A 2 40.20 -8.05 -38.14
CA ARG A 2 38.86 -8.68 -38.22
C ARG A 2 37.85 -7.79 -37.49
N ARG A 3 36.90 -7.18 -38.22
CA ARG A 3 35.79 -6.44 -37.62
C ARG A 3 34.96 -7.41 -36.79
N ARG A 4 34.94 -7.23 -35.47
CA ARG A 4 34.19 -8.05 -34.52
C ARG A 4 32.73 -7.60 -34.58
N GLY A 5 31.90 -8.35 -35.32
CA GLY A 5 30.46 -8.12 -35.40
C GLY A 5 29.71 -8.57 -34.14
N PHE A 6 28.44 -8.17 -34.03
CA PHE A 6 27.54 -8.53 -32.94
C PHE A 6 26.75 -9.79 -33.31
N LYS A 7 27.00 -10.91 -32.63
CA LYS A 7 26.33 -12.19 -32.89
C LYS A 7 25.03 -12.31 -32.07
N CYS A 8 23.91 -12.53 -32.75
CA CYS A 8 22.64 -12.92 -32.13
C CYS A 8 22.75 -14.31 -31.51
N GLN A 9 22.31 -14.47 -30.27
CA GLN A 9 22.36 -15.75 -29.55
C GLN A 9 21.21 -16.70 -29.91
N VAL A 10 20.12 -16.18 -30.47
CA VAL A 10 18.93 -16.97 -30.83
C VAL A 10 19.09 -17.63 -32.20
N CYS A 11 19.48 -16.86 -33.21
CA CYS A 11 19.59 -17.36 -34.59
C CYS A 11 21.03 -17.38 -35.15
N GLY A 12 22.03 -16.94 -34.38
CA GLY A 12 23.43 -16.95 -34.80
C GLY A 12 23.84 -15.86 -35.80
N ALA A 13 22.91 -15.02 -36.27
CA ALA A 13 23.18 -13.96 -37.24
C ALA A 13 24.24 -12.96 -36.72
N ILE A 14 25.15 -12.53 -37.57
CA ILE A 14 26.20 -11.55 -37.24
C ILE A 14 25.82 -10.20 -37.83
N CYS A 15 25.52 -9.24 -36.96
CA CYS A 15 25.26 -7.86 -37.35
C CYS A 15 26.58 -7.06 -37.37
N PRO A 16 26.79 -6.15 -38.33
CA PRO A 16 28.05 -5.44 -38.50
C PRO A 16 28.29 -4.36 -37.42
N ASN A 17 27.24 -3.86 -36.76
CA ASN A 17 27.34 -2.89 -35.67
C ASN A 17 26.18 -3.03 -34.67
N GLN A 18 26.29 -2.32 -33.54
CA GLN A 18 25.34 -2.40 -32.43
C GLN A 18 23.92 -1.94 -32.83
N ARG A 19 23.80 -0.88 -33.64
CA ARG A 19 22.49 -0.33 -34.04
C ARG A 19 21.71 -1.33 -34.88
N GLU A 20 22.37 -2.00 -35.82
CA GLU A 20 21.75 -3.05 -36.63
C GLU A 20 21.42 -4.29 -35.82
N HIS A 21 22.25 -4.64 -34.85
CA HIS A 21 21.94 -5.71 -33.90
C HIS A 21 20.68 -5.39 -33.09
N GLN A 22 20.55 -4.18 -32.55
CA GLN A 22 19.36 -3.75 -31.81
C GLN A 22 18.10 -3.81 -32.69
N ARG A 23 18.18 -3.34 -33.94
CA ARG A 23 17.08 -3.44 -34.93
C ARG A 23 16.72 -4.89 -35.23
N HIS A 24 17.71 -5.78 -35.37
CA HIS A 24 17.49 -7.21 -35.56
C HIS A 24 16.77 -7.82 -34.36
N LEU A 25 17.26 -7.57 -33.13
CA LEU A 25 16.64 -8.09 -31.91
C LEU A 25 15.19 -7.61 -31.74
N GLN A 26 14.91 -6.35 -32.07
CA GLN A 26 13.56 -5.80 -32.02
C GLN A 26 12.64 -6.38 -33.11
N LYS A 27 13.13 -6.52 -34.35
CA LYS A 27 12.33 -7.03 -35.48
C LYS A 27 11.97 -8.50 -35.34
N PHE A 28 12.92 -9.33 -34.88
CA PHE A 28 12.75 -10.77 -34.76
C PHE A 28 12.43 -11.22 -33.32
N ASN A 29 12.31 -10.27 -32.38
CA ASN A 29 12.04 -10.56 -30.98
C ASN A 29 13.08 -11.55 -30.38
N HIS A 30 14.35 -11.34 -30.70
CA HIS A 30 15.48 -12.19 -30.31
C HIS A 30 16.20 -11.70 -29.04
N TRP A 31 15.57 -10.83 -28.25
CA TRP A 31 16.20 -10.32 -27.05
C TRP A 31 16.51 -11.45 -26.05
N PRO A 32 17.58 -11.29 -25.24
CA PRO A 32 18.04 -12.37 -24.36
C PRO A 32 17.10 -12.67 -23.18
N SER A 33 16.24 -11.73 -22.77
CA SER A 33 15.33 -11.93 -21.64
C SER A 33 13.96 -12.38 -22.13
N ASP A 34 13.67 -13.69 -22.10
CA ASP A 34 12.39 -14.24 -22.53
C ASP A 34 11.36 -14.30 -21.38
N CYS A 35 10.09 -14.09 -21.72
CA CYS A 35 8.99 -14.35 -20.81
C CYS A 35 8.63 -15.84 -20.83
N ARG A 36 8.64 -16.52 -19.68
CA ARG A 36 8.25 -17.94 -19.63
C ARG A 36 6.74 -18.19 -19.76
N ARG A 37 5.93 -17.13 -19.81
CA ARG A 37 4.47 -17.21 -19.95
C ARG A 37 3.94 -16.79 -21.31
N CYS A 38 4.78 -16.18 -22.16
CA CYS A 38 4.42 -15.84 -23.53
C CYS A 38 5.68 -15.74 -24.41
N ALA A 39 5.54 -15.79 -25.72
CA ALA A 39 6.69 -15.74 -26.64
C ALA A 39 7.38 -14.36 -26.75
N ARG A 40 7.18 -13.44 -25.80
CA ARG A 40 7.80 -12.10 -25.83
C ARG A 40 9.19 -12.12 -25.22
N THR A 41 10.11 -11.36 -25.82
CA THR A 41 11.46 -11.17 -25.31
C THR A 41 11.75 -9.68 -25.10
N PHE A 42 12.66 -9.37 -24.17
CA PHE A 42 12.91 -8.03 -23.69
C PHE A 42 14.41 -7.70 -23.62
N PRO A 43 14.79 -6.45 -23.94
CA PRO A 43 16.19 -6.01 -23.95
C PRO A 43 16.85 -6.03 -22.56
N SER A 44 16.06 -5.98 -21.49
CA SER A 44 16.55 -5.96 -20.11
C SER A 44 15.67 -6.79 -19.17
N ALA A 45 16.24 -7.19 -18.04
CA ALA A 45 15.52 -7.86 -16.97
C ALA A 45 14.41 -6.97 -16.37
N ASP A 46 14.61 -5.65 -16.32
CA ASP A 46 13.61 -4.70 -15.86
C ASP A 46 12.41 -4.61 -16.81
N GLY A 47 12.68 -4.58 -18.13
CA GLY A 47 11.62 -4.60 -19.14
C GLY A 47 10.80 -5.90 -19.11
N LEU A 48 11.48 -7.04 -18.89
CA LEU A 48 10.80 -8.30 -18.63
C LEU A 48 9.97 -8.24 -17.34
N HIS A 49 10.53 -7.72 -16.25
CA HIS A 49 9.83 -7.61 -14.98
C HIS A 49 8.56 -6.74 -15.09
N GLU A 50 8.66 -5.57 -15.71
CA GLU A 50 7.51 -4.69 -15.95
C GLU A 50 6.43 -5.39 -16.79
N HIS A 51 6.84 -6.13 -17.82
CA HIS A 51 5.93 -6.93 -18.63
C HIS A 51 5.24 -8.03 -17.81
N GLU A 52 5.99 -8.80 -17.01
CA GLU A 52 5.42 -9.84 -16.16
C GLU A 52 4.43 -9.27 -15.13
N VAL A 53 4.72 -8.10 -14.58
CA VAL A 53 3.83 -7.42 -13.63
C VAL A 53 2.58 -6.89 -14.32
N SER A 54 2.72 -6.28 -15.49
CA SER A 54 1.62 -5.55 -16.16
C SER A 54 0.70 -6.44 -16.98
N PHE A 55 1.26 -7.48 -17.62
CA PHE A 55 0.51 -8.36 -18.52
C PHE A 55 0.17 -9.72 -17.92
N HIS A 56 0.98 -10.22 -16.98
CA HIS A 56 0.77 -11.52 -16.36
C HIS A 56 0.39 -11.45 -14.89
N ASN A 57 0.36 -10.24 -14.31
CA ASN A 57 0.17 -10.03 -12.87
C ASN A 57 1.05 -10.97 -12.05
N TYR A 58 2.31 -11.16 -12.46
CA TYR A 58 3.19 -12.16 -11.89
C TYR A 58 4.45 -11.56 -11.27
N CYS A 59 4.81 -12.09 -10.11
CA CYS A 59 6.03 -11.75 -9.40
C CYS A 59 7.05 -12.90 -9.51
N ARG A 60 8.15 -12.66 -10.24
CA ARG A 60 9.23 -13.64 -10.45
C ARG A 60 10.02 -14.00 -9.20
N GLU A 61 10.28 -13.03 -8.33
CA GLU A 61 11.06 -13.28 -7.12
C GLU A 61 10.29 -14.13 -6.10
N CYS A 62 8.96 -14.02 -6.12
CA CYS A 62 8.05 -14.79 -5.28
C CYS A 62 7.48 -16.03 -5.97
N ASN A 63 7.75 -16.21 -7.26
CA ASN A 63 7.11 -17.19 -8.14
C ASN A 63 5.58 -17.26 -7.95
N ARG A 64 4.91 -16.10 -7.95
CA ARG A 64 3.48 -16.02 -7.61
C ARG A 64 2.70 -15.17 -8.62
N SER A 65 1.56 -15.70 -9.04
CA SER A 65 0.57 -14.99 -9.86
C SER A 65 -0.50 -14.34 -9.00
N PHE A 66 -1.06 -13.24 -9.50
CA PHE A 66 -2.07 -12.44 -8.83
C PHE A 66 -3.30 -12.26 -9.73
N PRO A 67 -4.50 -12.16 -9.13
CA PRO A 67 -5.74 -12.04 -9.91
C PRO A 67 -5.88 -10.67 -10.60
N THR A 68 -5.22 -9.63 -10.08
CA THR A 68 -5.37 -8.26 -10.59
C THR A 68 -4.04 -7.49 -10.56
N LEU A 69 -3.92 -6.48 -11.43
CA LEU A 69 -2.77 -5.58 -11.43
C LEU A 69 -2.60 -4.85 -10.09
N GLN A 70 -3.71 -4.48 -9.44
CA GLN A 70 -3.68 -3.80 -8.16
C GLN A 70 -3.15 -4.70 -7.03
N SER A 71 -3.49 -5.99 -7.06
CA SER A 71 -3.02 -6.94 -6.05
C SER A 71 -1.52 -7.19 -6.17
N ILE A 72 -0.98 -7.36 -7.38
CA ILE A 72 0.49 -7.45 -7.55
C ILE A 72 1.20 -6.15 -7.19
N LYS A 73 0.68 -4.97 -7.57
CA LYS A 73 1.25 -3.67 -7.16
C LYS A 73 1.29 -3.51 -5.64
N THR A 74 0.30 -4.05 -4.94
CA THR A 74 0.28 -4.05 -3.46
C THR A 74 1.28 -5.06 -2.89
N HIS A 75 1.41 -6.23 -3.52
CA HIS A 75 2.42 -7.22 -3.15
C HIS A 75 3.86 -6.70 -3.31
N LEU A 76 4.18 -6.03 -4.43
CA LEU A 76 5.50 -5.45 -4.68
C LEU A 76 5.85 -4.32 -3.71
N ARG A 77 4.86 -3.76 -3.01
CA ARG A 77 5.08 -2.78 -1.93
C ARG A 77 5.39 -3.43 -0.58
N SER A 78 5.25 -4.76 -0.46
CA SER A 78 5.48 -5.48 0.79
C SER A 78 6.95 -5.46 1.24
N VAL A 79 7.18 -5.85 2.50
CA VAL A 79 8.51 -5.90 3.13
C VAL A 79 9.50 -6.74 2.32
N ARG A 80 9.03 -7.79 1.64
CA ARG A 80 9.90 -8.69 0.87
C ARG A 80 10.57 -7.99 -0.31
N HIS A 81 9.87 -7.07 -0.97
CA HIS A 81 10.36 -6.38 -2.16
C HIS A 81 10.94 -5.00 -1.85
N ARG A 82 10.27 -4.25 -0.97
CA ARG A 82 10.64 -2.85 -0.67
C ARG A 82 11.49 -2.72 0.59
N GLY A 83 11.52 -3.73 1.44
CA GLY A 83 12.14 -3.68 2.76
C GLY A 83 11.38 -2.81 3.75
N LYS A 84 11.96 -2.64 4.94
CA LYS A 84 11.46 -1.73 5.99
C LYS A 84 12.14 -0.37 5.85
N GLN A 85 11.43 0.57 5.24
CA GLN A 85 11.98 1.88 4.90
C GLN A 85 11.72 2.95 5.96
N ALA A 86 10.69 2.78 6.80
CA ALA A 86 10.32 3.79 7.80
C ALA A 86 10.69 3.31 9.21
N SER A 87 11.47 4.08 9.94
CA SER A 87 11.77 3.84 11.36
C SER A 87 10.82 4.63 12.25
N CYS A 88 10.47 4.06 13.39
CA CYS A 88 9.90 4.85 14.47
C CYS A 88 10.96 5.83 14.99
N PRO A 89 10.65 7.12 15.18
CA PRO A 89 11.62 8.08 15.71
C PRO A 89 11.89 7.86 17.20
N PHE A 90 10.99 7.17 17.92
CA PHE A 90 11.11 6.97 19.36
C PHE A 90 11.65 5.60 19.74
N CYS A 91 11.57 4.59 18.87
CA CYS A 91 12.06 3.24 19.18
C CYS A 91 12.71 2.55 17.96
N ASP A 92 13.39 1.43 18.19
CA ASP A 92 14.18 0.76 17.13
C ASP A 92 13.31 -0.04 16.13
N ARG A 93 11.98 0.08 16.20
CA ARG A 93 11.08 -0.63 15.30
C ARG A 93 11.07 0.02 13.92
N ARG A 94 11.13 -0.84 12.90
CA ARG A 94 11.08 -0.48 11.49
C ARG A 94 9.84 -1.06 10.80
N TYR A 95 9.30 -0.32 9.85
CA TYR A 95 8.04 -0.55 9.18
C TYR A 95 8.20 -0.37 7.66
N THR A 96 7.29 -0.98 6.90
CA THR A 96 7.24 -0.89 5.43
C THR A 96 6.79 0.49 4.95
N TYR A 97 5.91 1.15 5.71
CA TYR A 97 5.24 2.39 5.33
C TYR A 97 5.19 3.38 6.49
N ALA A 98 5.19 4.68 6.19
CA ALA A 98 5.00 5.74 7.19
C ALA A 98 3.65 5.62 7.92
N ALA A 99 2.58 5.25 7.21
CA ALA A 99 1.26 5.01 7.83
C ALA A 99 1.30 3.89 8.89
N ALA A 100 2.15 2.88 8.71
CA ALA A 100 2.32 1.83 9.72
C ALA A 100 3.10 2.32 10.95
N VAL A 101 4.04 3.27 10.79
CA VAL A 101 4.66 4.00 11.91
C VAL A 101 3.62 4.84 12.63
N ALA A 102 2.81 5.61 11.90
CA ALA A 102 1.74 6.42 12.49
C ALA A 102 0.77 5.57 13.29
N GLY A 103 0.27 4.45 12.74
CA GLY A 103 -0.59 3.52 13.47
C GLY A 103 0.10 2.87 14.68
N HIS A 104 1.41 2.61 14.62
CA HIS A 104 2.17 2.14 15.77
C HIS A 104 2.19 3.17 16.91
N LEU A 105 2.41 4.44 16.58
CA LEU A 105 2.37 5.53 17.54
C LEU A 105 0.95 5.75 18.04
N GLU A 106 -0.03 5.94 17.16
CA GLU A 106 -1.44 6.17 17.53
C GLU A 106 -2.03 5.07 18.43
N SER A 107 -1.57 3.83 18.28
CA SER A 107 -2.01 2.71 19.13
C SER A 107 -1.35 2.66 20.53
N GLY A 108 -0.45 3.59 20.86
CA GLY A 108 0.27 3.60 22.14
C GLY A 108 1.21 2.40 22.33
N ARG A 109 1.47 1.62 21.28
CA ARG A 109 2.29 0.38 21.35
C ARG A 109 3.80 0.67 21.29
N CYS A 110 4.21 1.93 21.40
CA CYS A 110 5.60 2.34 21.38
C CYS A 110 6.20 2.24 22.78
N PRO A 111 7.18 1.35 23.02
CA PRO A 111 7.74 1.13 24.36
C PRO A 111 8.46 2.38 24.90
N ARG A 112 9.00 3.21 24.01
CA ARG A 112 9.71 4.45 24.34
C ARG A 112 8.85 5.72 24.15
N ALA A 113 7.58 5.56 23.77
CA ALA A 113 6.61 6.64 23.71
C ALA A 113 5.20 6.12 24.05
N PRO A 114 4.97 5.60 25.27
CA PRO A 114 3.68 4.99 25.66
C PRO A 114 2.54 6.01 25.75
N GLY A 115 2.86 7.28 26.01
CA GLY A 115 1.89 8.37 26.02
C GLY A 115 1.43 8.73 24.61
N LEU A 116 2.32 8.69 23.63
CA LEU A 116 1.98 9.08 22.28
C LEU A 116 1.00 8.05 21.71
N ASN A 117 -0.27 8.42 21.70
CA ASN A 117 -1.39 7.67 21.17
C ASN A 117 -2.28 8.62 20.36
N ARG A 118 -3.33 8.09 19.75
CA ARG A 118 -4.23 8.85 18.88
C ARG A 118 -4.76 10.12 19.58
N ASP A 119 -5.28 9.98 20.81
CA ASP A 119 -5.83 11.08 21.59
C ASP A 119 -4.79 12.15 21.97
N GLN A 120 -3.58 11.73 22.38
CA GLN A 120 -2.51 12.68 22.71
C GLN A 120 -2.00 13.41 21.47
N THR A 121 -1.89 12.71 20.34
CA THR A 121 -1.48 13.31 19.07
C THR A 121 -2.50 14.33 18.62
N TYR A 122 -3.80 14.01 18.70
CA TYR A 122 -4.87 14.98 18.38
C TYR A 122 -4.88 16.19 19.32
N ARG A 123 -4.69 15.98 20.63
CA ARG A 123 -4.56 17.08 21.59
C ARG A 123 -3.40 18.01 21.25
N PHE A 124 -2.24 17.45 20.95
CA PHE A 124 -1.07 18.23 20.53
C PHE A 124 -1.32 19.03 19.26
N VAL A 125 -1.93 18.40 18.24
CA VAL A 125 -2.27 19.06 16.99
C VAL A 125 -3.23 20.22 17.22
N ARG A 126 -4.21 20.08 18.12
CA ARG A 126 -5.14 21.18 18.47
C ARG A 126 -4.51 22.29 19.30
N ASP A 127 -3.56 21.98 20.19
CA ASP A 127 -2.79 23.00 20.91
C ASP A 127 -2.02 23.89 19.93
N LYS A 128 -1.47 23.28 18.86
CA LYS A 128 -0.67 23.98 17.84
C LYS A 128 -1.49 24.55 16.69
N ASP A 129 -2.69 24.04 16.43
CA ASP A 129 -3.63 24.54 15.43
C ASP A 129 -5.04 24.74 16.04
N PRO A 130 -5.20 25.67 17.00
CA PRO A 130 -6.44 25.84 17.75
C PRO A 130 -7.62 26.23 16.84
N TYR A 131 -7.34 26.91 15.73
CA TYR A 131 -8.32 27.37 14.75
C TYR A 131 -8.49 26.42 13.56
N GLY A 132 -7.80 25.26 13.56
CA GLY A 132 -7.94 24.25 12.52
C GLY A 132 -7.54 24.73 11.13
N VAL A 133 -6.69 25.75 11.02
CA VAL A 133 -6.26 26.37 9.76
C VAL A 133 -5.39 25.41 8.95
N ILE A 134 -4.64 24.56 9.64
CA ILE A 134 -3.75 23.54 9.08
C ILE A 134 -4.52 22.21 8.94
N THR A 135 -5.34 21.83 9.92
CA THR A 135 -6.05 20.54 9.94
C THR A 135 -7.51 20.58 9.47
N LYS A 136 -7.84 21.47 8.52
CA LYS A 136 -9.20 21.76 7.98
C LYS A 136 -10.11 20.57 7.57
N LYS A 137 -9.69 19.31 7.73
CA LYS A 137 -10.42 18.09 7.36
C LYS A 137 -10.52 17.03 8.47
N LEU A 138 -10.30 17.37 9.74
CA LEU A 138 -10.63 16.45 10.83
C LEU A 138 -12.15 16.51 11.10
N ILE A 139 -12.86 15.47 10.69
CA ILE A 139 -14.28 15.24 11.01
C ILE A 139 -14.42 15.39 12.53
N GLY A 140 -15.27 16.32 12.98
CA GLY A 140 -15.27 16.86 14.34
C GLY A 140 -15.20 15.80 15.44
N TRP A 141 -14.09 15.80 16.18
CA TRP A 141 -13.90 14.96 17.37
C TRP A 141 -14.22 15.80 18.63
N ARG A 142 -15.26 15.41 19.37
CA ARG A 142 -15.64 16.01 20.65
C ARG A 142 -15.18 15.10 21.79
N GLY A 143 -13.91 15.20 22.16
CA GLY A 143 -13.43 15.17 23.56
C GLY A 143 -13.56 13.91 24.42
N THR A 144 -14.42 12.95 24.11
CA THR A 144 -14.65 11.76 24.95
C THR A 144 -15.03 10.59 24.06
N VAL A 145 -14.38 9.42 24.23
CA VAL A 145 -14.88 8.16 23.66
C VAL A 145 -16.05 7.63 24.51
N HIS A 146 -17.00 8.54 24.74
CA HIS A 146 -18.35 8.26 25.13
C HIS A 146 -19.21 8.83 24.01
N TYR A 147 -19.61 7.95 23.10
CA TYR A 147 -20.58 8.31 22.09
C TYR A 147 -21.91 8.51 22.82
N GLU A 148 -22.33 9.77 22.94
CA GLU A 148 -23.64 10.14 23.44
C GLU A 148 -24.66 9.88 22.32
N VAL A 149 -25.49 8.86 22.53
CA VAL A 149 -26.59 8.52 21.64
C VAL A 149 -27.83 9.27 22.13
N GLY A 150 -28.47 10.01 21.22
CA GLY A 150 -29.70 10.76 21.51
C GLY A 150 -30.85 10.30 20.62
N ASP A 151 -32.02 10.90 20.81
CA ASP A 151 -33.23 10.60 20.02
C ASP A 151 -33.06 10.83 18.52
N THR A 152 -32.03 11.58 18.11
CA THR A 152 -31.65 11.80 16.71
C THR A 152 -31.18 10.52 16.00
N CYS A 153 -30.91 9.44 16.73
CA CYS A 153 -30.60 8.12 16.16
C CYS A 153 -31.85 7.31 15.81
N TRP A 154 -33.05 7.80 16.09
CA TRP A 154 -34.30 7.13 15.74
C TRP A 154 -34.67 7.36 14.27
N ASN A 155 -34.78 6.28 13.49
CA ASN A 155 -35.13 6.34 12.06
C ASN A 155 -36.64 6.18 11.78
N GLY A 156 -37.48 6.23 12.80
CA GLY A 156 -38.93 5.97 12.69
C GLY A 156 -39.35 4.55 13.06
N ARG A 157 -38.41 3.58 13.11
CA ARG A 157 -38.69 2.18 13.45
C ARG A 157 -37.72 1.59 14.50
N ALA A 158 -36.46 2.03 14.48
CA ALA A 158 -35.43 1.55 15.38
C ALA A 158 -34.36 2.63 15.63
N TYR A 159 -33.52 2.41 16.64
CA TYR A 159 -32.33 3.23 16.87
C TYR A 159 -31.21 2.75 15.94
N GLN A 160 -30.81 3.58 14.98
CA GLN A 160 -29.80 3.25 13.98
C GLN A 160 -28.42 3.82 14.36
N CYS A 161 -27.38 3.00 14.26
CA CYS A 161 -26.01 3.45 14.45
C CYS A 161 -25.50 4.17 13.19
N ASN A 162 -25.24 5.47 13.26
CA ASN A 162 -24.73 6.24 12.11
C ASN A 162 -23.30 5.88 11.67
N LEU A 163 -22.60 5.00 12.41
CA LEU A 163 -21.26 4.52 12.08
C LEU A 163 -21.26 3.19 11.32
N CYS A 164 -22.27 2.34 11.51
CA CYS A 164 -22.33 1.00 10.89
C CYS A 164 -23.70 0.59 10.38
N LEU A 165 -24.71 1.48 10.49
CA LEU A 165 -26.08 1.35 10.03
C LEU A 165 -26.90 0.21 10.64
N ASN A 166 -26.36 -0.50 11.65
CA ASN A 166 -27.09 -1.49 12.41
C ASN A 166 -28.24 -0.86 13.21
N GLU A 167 -29.36 -1.57 13.27
CA GLU A 167 -30.57 -1.16 13.97
C GLU A 167 -30.68 -1.85 15.33
N PHE A 168 -31.10 -1.08 16.33
CA PHE A 168 -31.24 -1.50 17.72
C PHE A 168 -32.63 -1.17 18.23
N ASN A 169 -33.16 -2.03 19.10
CA ASN A 169 -34.49 -1.88 19.69
C ASN A 169 -34.53 -0.91 20.89
N SER A 170 -33.39 -0.43 21.37
CA SER A 170 -33.31 0.54 22.48
C SER A 170 -32.09 1.43 22.36
N LEU A 171 -32.21 2.66 22.87
CA LEU A 171 -31.12 3.63 22.98
C LEU A 171 -29.99 3.10 23.87
N HIS A 172 -30.32 2.31 24.90
CA HIS A 172 -29.33 1.67 25.77
C HIS A 172 -28.49 0.61 25.01
N ALA A 173 -29.12 -0.24 24.20
CA ALA A 173 -28.40 -1.22 23.37
C ALA A 173 -27.50 -0.54 22.34
N LEU A 174 -27.97 0.56 21.72
CA LEU A 174 -27.16 1.37 20.83
C LEU A 174 -25.98 2.00 21.58
N SER A 175 -26.20 2.55 22.78
CA SER A 175 -25.16 3.15 23.64
C SER A 175 -24.06 2.15 24.00
N GLN A 176 -24.43 0.94 24.41
CA GLN A 176 -23.48 -0.13 24.70
C GLN A 176 -22.72 -0.56 23.44
N HIS A 177 -23.39 -0.61 22.28
CA HIS A 177 -22.77 -0.95 21.01
C HIS A 177 -21.69 0.06 20.60
N VAL A 178 -22.00 1.36 20.65
CA VAL A 178 -21.06 2.43 20.22
C VAL A 178 -19.90 2.60 21.21
N ASN A 179 -20.09 2.26 22.49
CA ASN A 179 -19.07 2.37 23.53
C ASN A 179 -18.31 1.05 23.80
N SER A 180 -18.57 0.00 23.02
CA SER A 180 -17.93 -1.31 23.18
C SER A 180 -16.42 -1.26 22.80
N PRO A 181 -15.54 -1.90 23.58
CA PRO A 181 -14.09 -1.91 23.34
C PRO A 181 -13.67 -2.58 22.03
N ARG A 182 -14.58 -3.27 21.32
CA ARG A 182 -14.32 -3.76 19.95
C ARG A 182 -14.18 -2.64 18.91
N ARG A 183 -14.49 -1.39 19.27
CA ARG A 183 -14.43 -0.19 18.42
C ARG A 183 -13.47 0.89 18.96
N LYS A 184 -12.84 0.68 20.12
CA LYS A 184 -11.74 1.50 20.64
C LYS A 184 -10.42 1.02 20.03
#